data_AF-A0A931LTN1-F1
#
_entry.id   AF-A0A931LTN1-F1
#
_cell.length_a   1.000
_cell.length_b   1.000
_cell.length_c   1.000
_cell.angle_alpha   90.00
_cell.angle_beta   90.00
_cell.angle_gamma   90.00
#
_symmetry.space_group_name_H-M   'P 1'
#
loop_
_entity.id
_entity.type
_entity.pdbx_description
1 polymer ?
#
loop_
_entity_poly.entity_id
_entity_poly.type
_entity_poly.pdbx_seq_one_letter_code
_entity_poly.pdbx_strand_id
1 'polypeptide(L)'
;MFKIPLSNLQTWSASVISSMSDVRLAGRSKVHLVDADCEMHLGGRSPNYTGFPDGLVLEPMNCCSMAFPGSKVRPTAKDAQQDDKVWLKFGNDMIFDPPKHGSVTAIGVPRIWPEHLDDGKEPSNPNHAIEFHPLTGLRDGGDEYDFSALVSAGDFKGHVGTATGPSILRKTRVKVKNDAGTVTVSFFGGQIENFTTLDLEVDPSSVVGDGRGSFRASGNALLDDGTAVAVRMVTAAGSQANDVIGRIRSNPSASRISSLILFSLSPQALLDAANKSQGNPIDVDRPIQLILYGAPE
;
A
#
# COMPACT_ATOMS: atom_id res chain seq x y z
N MET A 1 -8.71 -10.39 13.66
CA MET A 1 -9.39 -11.03 12.51
C MET A 1 -10.16 -9.95 11.79
N PHE A 2 -10.24 -10.01 10.46
CA PHE A 2 -10.94 -9.02 9.65
C PHE A 2 -11.59 -9.69 8.44
N LYS A 3 -12.40 -8.96 7.68
CA LYS A 3 -13.15 -9.49 6.53
C LYS A 3 -12.90 -8.63 5.30
N ILE A 4 -12.75 -9.29 4.15
CA ILE A 4 -12.63 -8.66 2.84
C ILE A 4 -13.66 -9.30 1.90
N PRO A 5 -14.42 -8.53 1.09
CA PRO A 5 -15.25 -9.13 0.06
C PRO A 5 -14.41 -9.84 -1.02
N LEU A 6 -14.86 -11.01 -1.46
CA LEU A 6 -14.15 -11.81 -2.47
C LEU A 6 -13.99 -11.05 -3.79
N SER A 7 -14.96 -10.23 -4.17
CA SER A 7 -14.92 -9.37 -5.36
C SER A 7 -13.80 -8.34 -5.31
N ASN A 8 -13.52 -7.77 -4.14
CA ASN A 8 -12.38 -6.88 -3.95
C ASN A 8 -11.06 -7.66 -4.14
N LEU A 9 -10.91 -8.85 -3.54
CA LEU A 9 -9.73 -9.69 -3.78
C LEU A 9 -9.54 -10.07 -5.25
N GLN A 10 -10.62 -10.39 -5.96
CA GLN A 10 -10.58 -10.65 -7.41
C GLN A 10 -10.05 -9.43 -8.18
N THR A 11 -10.57 -8.24 -7.86
CA THR A 11 -10.15 -6.98 -8.48
C THR A 11 -8.66 -6.68 -8.21
N TRP A 12 -8.25 -6.77 -6.94
CA TRP A 12 -6.89 -6.45 -6.48
C TRP A 12 -5.85 -7.50 -6.87
N SER A 13 -6.29 -8.71 -7.21
CA SER A 13 -5.43 -9.75 -7.79
C SER A 13 -5.21 -9.53 -9.29
N ALA A 14 -6.21 -9.00 -10.00
CA ALA A 14 -6.12 -8.75 -11.43
C ALA A 14 -5.24 -7.53 -11.79
N SER A 15 -5.18 -6.52 -10.93
CA SER A 15 -4.46 -5.25 -11.18
C SER A 15 -3.68 -4.81 -9.95
N VAL A 16 -2.45 -4.30 -10.12
CA VAL A 16 -1.64 -3.79 -8.99
C VAL A 16 -2.24 -2.48 -8.50
N ILE A 17 -2.45 -1.53 -9.43
CA ILE A 17 -3.17 -0.29 -9.15
C ILE A 17 -4.66 -0.57 -9.34
N SER A 18 -5.44 -0.33 -8.29
CA SER A 18 -6.89 -0.49 -8.27
C SER A 18 -7.58 0.84 -8.05
N SER A 19 -8.85 0.92 -8.43
CA SER A 19 -9.70 2.07 -8.17
C SER A 19 -10.84 1.69 -7.24
N MET A 20 -11.18 2.56 -6.30
CA MET A 20 -12.38 2.46 -5.49
C MET A 20 -13.18 3.75 -5.64
N SER A 21 -14.37 3.64 -6.27
CA SER A 21 -15.29 4.76 -6.39
C SER A 21 -16.11 4.94 -5.11
N ASP A 22 -16.77 6.10 -5.04
CA ASP A 22 -17.69 6.46 -3.97
C ASP A 22 -17.07 6.50 -2.56
N VAL A 23 -15.77 6.79 -2.47
CA VAL A 23 -15.08 6.96 -1.19
C VAL A 23 -15.50 8.30 -0.59
N ARG A 24 -16.14 8.27 0.58
CA ARG A 24 -16.48 9.45 1.36
C ARG A 24 -15.39 9.67 2.40
N LEU A 25 -14.68 10.77 2.27
CA LEU A 25 -13.64 11.16 3.21
C LEU A 25 -14.29 11.77 4.47
N ALA A 26 -13.75 11.41 5.63
CA ALA A 26 -14.27 11.79 6.95
C ALA A 26 -13.25 12.61 7.76
N GLY A 27 -11.97 12.55 7.42
CA GLY A 27 -10.92 13.26 8.13
C GLY A 27 -9.58 13.23 7.39
N ARG A 28 -8.71 14.18 7.72
CA ARG A 28 -7.31 14.20 7.27
C ARG A 28 -6.37 14.40 8.46
N SER A 29 -5.20 13.77 8.43
CA SER A 29 -4.15 14.02 9.43
C SER A 29 -3.36 15.29 9.11
N LYS A 30 -2.32 15.59 9.89
CA LYS A 30 -1.28 16.51 9.40
C LYS A 30 -0.38 15.78 8.40
N VAL A 31 0.45 16.51 7.65
CA VAL A 31 1.55 15.86 6.92
C VAL A 31 2.52 15.24 7.91
N HIS A 32 2.84 13.98 7.79
CA HIS A 32 3.79 13.32 8.67
C HIS A 32 5.22 13.76 8.38
N LEU A 33 6.09 13.65 9.38
CA LEU A 33 7.51 14.00 9.26
C LEU A 33 8.24 12.99 8.37
N VAL A 34 9.45 13.35 7.91
CA VAL A 34 10.28 12.44 7.09
C VAL A 34 10.55 11.12 7.80
N ASP A 35 10.79 11.15 9.11
CA ASP A 35 11.02 9.95 9.93
C ASP A 35 9.74 9.19 10.29
N ALA A 36 8.57 9.70 9.87
CA ALA A 36 7.25 9.12 10.06
C ALA A 36 6.54 8.97 8.70
N ASP A 37 7.20 8.34 7.73
CA ASP A 37 6.65 7.95 6.42
C ASP A 37 6.33 9.09 5.44
N CYS A 38 6.46 10.35 5.87
CA CYS A 38 6.36 11.54 5.02
C CYS A 38 5.05 11.62 4.23
N GLU A 39 3.92 11.23 4.81
CA GLU A 39 2.65 11.06 4.10
C GLU A 39 1.49 11.80 4.79
N MET A 40 0.25 11.66 4.30
CA MET A 40 -0.94 12.24 4.93
C MET A 40 -2.07 11.23 4.86
N HIS A 41 -2.65 10.90 6.00
CA HIS A 41 -3.81 10.02 6.05
C HIS A 41 -5.06 10.80 5.63
N LEU A 42 -5.79 10.27 4.64
CA LEU A 42 -7.17 10.65 4.34
C LEU A 42 -8.08 9.47 4.71
N GLY A 43 -8.77 9.57 5.83
CA GLY A 43 -9.65 8.53 6.33
C GLY A 43 -11.01 8.59 5.64
N GLY A 44 -11.56 7.44 5.25
CA GLY A 44 -12.83 7.38 4.54
C GLY A 44 -13.54 6.04 4.59
N ARG A 45 -14.68 5.97 3.90
CA ARG A 45 -15.50 4.76 3.71
C ARG A 45 -16.11 4.75 2.32
N SER A 46 -16.32 3.57 1.74
CA SER A 46 -17.02 3.43 0.46
C SER A 46 -18.10 2.35 0.56
N PRO A 47 -19.30 2.56 -0.03
CA PRO A 47 -20.29 1.49 -0.15
C PRO A 47 -19.79 0.32 -1.02
N ASN A 48 -18.74 0.53 -1.82
CA ASN A 48 -18.11 -0.50 -2.66
C ASN A 48 -17.09 -1.36 -1.89
N TYR A 49 -16.96 -1.13 -0.58
CA TYR A 49 -16.17 -1.98 0.32
C TYR A 49 -17.01 -2.35 1.55
N THR A 50 -17.45 -3.61 1.58
CA THR A 50 -18.26 -4.18 2.68
C THR A 50 -17.45 -5.06 3.63
N GLY A 51 -16.13 -4.79 3.72
CA GLY A 51 -15.25 -5.47 4.64
C GLY A 51 -15.50 -5.11 6.10
N PHE A 52 -14.77 -5.77 6.99
CA PHE A 52 -14.78 -5.45 8.42
C PHE A 52 -13.35 -5.41 8.95
N PRO A 53 -12.88 -4.27 9.50
CA PRO A 53 -13.57 -2.98 9.53
C PRO A 53 -13.87 -2.42 8.13
N ASP A 54 -14.83 -1.49 8.05
CA ASP A 54 -15.30 -0.87 6.81
C ASP A 54 -14.54 0.43 6.44
N GLY A 55 -13.68 0.90 7.35
CA GLY A 55 -12.82 2.05 7.13
C GLY A 55 -11.74 1.78 6.09
N LEU A 56 -11.28 2.87 5.49
CA LEU A 56 -10.20 2.95 4.54
C LEU A 56 -9.30 4.12 4.92
N VAL A 57 -8.02 4.01 4.63
CA VAL A 57 -7.10 5.16 4.63
C VAL A 57 -6.48 5.29 3.24
N LEU A 58 -6.41 6.52 2.73
CA LEU A 58 -5.74 6.85 1.49
C LEU A 58 -4.49 7.66 1.82
N GLU A 59 -3.35 7.22 1.31
CA GLU A 59 -2.05 7.70 1.80
C GLU A 59 -1.15 8.08 0.61
N PRO A 60 -1.18 9.35 0.16
CA PRO A 60 -0.19 9.89 -0.75
C PRO A 60 1.17 9.98 -0.05
N MET A 61 2.17 9.36 -0.66
CA MET A 61 3.55 9.36 -0.13
C MET A 61 4.26 10.70 -0.36
N ASN A 62 5.36 10.89 0.36
CA ASN A 62 6.32 11.99 0.15
C ASN A 62 5.71 13.41 0.20
N CYS A 63 4.57 13.57 0.87
CA CYS A 63 3.89 14.85 1.10
C CYS A 63 4.81 15.89 1.77
N CYS A 64 5.74 15.45 2.61
CA CYS A 64 6.61 16.33 3.40
C CYS A 64 7.91 16.76 2.67
N SER A 65 8.25 16.10 1.55
CA SER A 65 9.55 16.26 0.87
C SER A 65 9.42 16.61 -0.61
N MET A 66 8.30 16.25 -1.24
CA MET A 66 8.03 16.48 -2.66
C MET A 66 6.96 17.55 -2.85
N ALA A 67 7.05 18.26 -3.96
CA ALA A 67 6.06 19.27 -4.32
C ALA A 67 4.70 18.61 -4.57
N PHE A 68 3.62 19.26 -4.10
CA PHE A 68 2.26 18.86 -4.46
C PHE A 68 2.10 18.79 -5.99
N PRO A 69 1.35 17.82 -6.55
CA PRO A 69 1.18 17.70 -8.00
C PRO A 69 0.73 18.99 -8.68
N GLY A 70 1.36 19.35 -9.79
CA GLY A 70 1.11 20.61 -10.50
C GLY A 70 1.76 21.85 -9.86
N SER A 71 2.34 21.73 -8.66
CA SER A 71 3.17 22.78 -8.04
C SER A 71 4.64 22.62 -8.39
N LYS A 72 5.35 23.75 -8.50
CA LYS A 72 6.82 23.78 -8.57
C LYS A 72 7.47 24.05 -7.19
N VAL A 73 6.65 24.35 -6.18
CA VAL A 73 7.11 24.72 -4.85
C VAL A 73 7.23 23.44 -4.01
N ARG A 74 8.45 23.12 -3.58
CA ARG A 74 8.70 22.05 -2.62
C ARG A 74 8.43 22.52 -1.19
N PRO A 75 8.09 21.60 -0.26
CA PRO A 75 8.00 21.91 1.16
C PRO A 75 9.30 22.55 1.67
N THR A 76 9.18 23.58 2.51
CA THR A 76 10.30 24.21 3.20
C THR A 76 10.65 23.44 4.49
N ALA A 77 11.78 23.74 5.13
CA ALA A 77 12.13 23.18 6.44
C ALA A 77 11.07 23.45 7.54
N LYS A 78 10.22 24.48 7.36
CA LYS A 78 9.09 24.76 8.24
C LYS A 78 7.87 23.88 7.92
N ASP A 79 7.64 23.55 6.66
CA ASP A 79 6.59 22.62 6.21
C ASP A 79 6.91 21.18 6.64
N ALA A 80 8.20 20.85 6.71
CA ALA A 80 8.72 19.62 7.31
C ALA A 80 8.43 19.48 8.82
N GLN A 81 7.71 20.41 9.46
CA GLN A 81 7.16 20.30 10.81
C GLN A 81 5.65 20.00 10.82
N GLN A 82 5.16 19.27 9.81
CA GLN A 82 3.77 18.82 9.67
C GLN A 82 2.75 19.91 9.27
N ASP A 83 3.20 21.12 8.94
CA ASP A 83 2.34 22.28 8.68
C ASP A 83 2.35 22.71 7.20
N ASP A 84 2.60 21.79 6.26
CA ASP A 84 2.53 22.07 4.82
C ASP A 84 1.13 22.58 4.44
N LYS A 85 1.06 23.88 4.16
CA LYS A 85 -0.21 24.56 3.91
C LYS A 85 -0.90 24.10 2.64
N VAL A 86 -0.16 23.62 1.64
CA VAL A 86 -0.73 23.17 0.36
C VAL A 86 -1.45 21.85 0.58
N TRP A 87 -0.78 20.88 1.21
CA TRP A 87 -1.38 19.59 1.55
C TRP A 87 -2.53 19.72 2.55
N LEU A 88 -2.37 20.56 3.59
CA LEU A 88 -3.44 20.81 4.56
C LEU A 88 -4.66 21.47 3.91
N LYS A 89 -4.44 22.40 2.97
CA LYS A 89 -5.54 23.00 2.21
C LYS A 89 -6.21 21.95 1.34
N PHE A 90 -5.44 21.17 0.57
CA PHE A 90 -5.98 20.08 -0.25
C PHE A 90 -6.85 19.13 0.57
N GLY A 91 -6.33 18.59 1.68
CA GLY A 91 -7.10 17.70 2.55
C GLY A 91 -8.35 18.36 3.12
N ASN A 92 -8.29 19.64 3.51
CA ASN A 92 -9.46 20.37 3.99
C ASN A 92 -10.49 20.60 2.88
N ASP A 93 -10.07 20.94 1.66
CA ASP A 93 -10.96 21.16 0.52
C ASP A 93 -11.71 19.86 0.17
N MET A 94 -11.02 18.71 0.23
CA MET A 94 -11.60 17.39 -0.02
C MET A 94 -12.64 16.96 1.05
N ILE A 95 -12.62 17.55 2.24
CA ILE A 95 -13.47 17.11 3.38
C ILE A 95 -14.53 18.16 3.76
N PHE A 96 -14.19 19.45 3.76
CA PHE A 96 -14.94 20.49 4.48
C PHE A 96 -15.53 21.62 3.61
N ASP A 97 -15.31 21.64 2.28
CA ASP A 97 -15.83 22.70 1.40
C ASP A 97 -17.00 22.22 0.49
N PRO A 98 -18.27 22.36 0.93
CA PRO A 98 -19.44 22.02 0.12
C PRO A 98 -19.79 23.20 -0.82
N PRO A 99 -19.64 23.04 -2.16
CA PRO A 99 -20.67 22.37 -2.96
C PRO A 99 -20.13 21.50 -4.13
N LYS A 100 -18.87 21.06 -4.12
CA LYS A 100 -18.29 20.33 -5.27
C LYS A 100 -18.35 18.80 -5.20
N HIS A 101 -18.44 18.17 -4.01
CA HIS A 101 -18.22 16.73 -3.88
C HIS A 101 -19.11 16.03 -2.83
N GLY A 102 -19.52 14.79 -3.17
CA GLY A 102 -20.19 13.85 -2.26
C GLY A 102 -19.39 12.57 -2.02
N SER A 103 -18.50 12.21 -2.96
CA SER A 103 -17.58 11.07 -2.88
C SER A 103 -16.49 11.18 -3.94
N VAL A 104 -15.30 10.65 -3.64
CA VAL A 104 -14.13 10.62 -4.53
C VAL A 104 -13.93 9.22 -5.12
N THR A 105 -13.13 9.12 -6.17
CA THR A 105 -12.53 7.85 -6.59
C THR A 105 -11.06 7.81 -6.18
N ALA A 106 -10.72 6.88 -5.29
CA ALA A 106 -9.35 6.61 -4.89
C ALA A 106 -8.69 5.67 -5.90
N ILE A 107 -7.42 5.94 -6.25
CA ILE A 107 -6.63 5.13 -7.18
C ILE A 107 -5.26 4.88 -6.55
N GLY A 108 -4.88 3.61 -6.39
CA GLY A 108 -3.62 3.26 -5.73
C GLY A 108 -3.44 1.77 -5.56
N VAL A 109 -2.43 1.37 -4.80
CA VAL A 109 -2.18 -0.05 -4.49
C VAL A 109 -2.94 -0.41 -3.21
N PRO A 110 -3.85 -1.40 -3.24
CA PRO A 110 -4.50 -1.90 -2.02
C PRO A 110 -3.46 -2.59 -1.14
N ARG A 111 -3.13 -2.00 0.01
CA ARG A 111 -2.33 -2.61 1.06
C ARG A 111 -3.29 -3.26 2.04
N ILE A 112 -3.13 -4.57 2.25
CA ILE A 112 -3.91 -5.35 3.21
C ILE A 112 -3.04 -5.56 4.43
N TRP A 113 -3.31 -4.84 5.51
CA TRP A 113 -2.57 -4.99 6.77
C TRP A 113 -3.47 -4.70 7.99
N PRO A 114 -3.50 -5.57 9.02
CA PRO A 114 -4.38 -5.41 10.17
C PRO A 114 -3.76 -4.52 11.25
N GLU A 115 -3.34 -3.30 10.90
CA GLU A 115 -2.70 -2.36 11.86
C GLU A 115 -3.73 -1.79 12.84
N HIS A 116 -4.82 -1.25 12.30
CA HIS A 116 -5.86 -0.54 13.06
C HIS A 116 -7.21 -1.27 13.02
N LEU A 117 -7.25 -2.54 13.47
CA LEU A 117 -8.50 -3.31 13.41
C LEU A 117 -9.57 -2.82 14.40
N ASP A 118 -9.18 -2.39 15.60
CA ASP A 118 -10.10 -2.02 16.67
C ASP A 118 -9.64 -0.82 17.52
N ASP A 119 -8.53 -0.17 17.14
CA ASP A 119 -7.93 0.93 17.90
C ASP A 119 -7.77 2.24 17.12
N GLY A 120 -8.30 2.34 15.91
CA GLY A 120 -8.38 3.58 15.12
C GLY A 120 -9.27 4.60 15.81
N LYS A 121 -8.69 5.74 16.23
CA LYS A 121 -9.33 6.73 17.11
C LYS A 121 -9.77 7.99 16.39
N GLU A 122 -9.24 8.24 15.19
CA GLU A 122 -9.38 9.53 14.51
C GLU A 122 -10.17 9.39 13.19
N PRO A 123 -10.93 10.42 12.78
CA PRO A 123 -11.62 10.40 11.49
C PRO A 123 -10.68 10.23 10.28
N SER A 124 -9.42 10.64 10.41
CA SER A 124 -8.38 10.45 9.40
C SER A 124 -7.77 9.05 9.41
N ASN A 125 -7.92 8.30 10.51
CA ASN A 125 -7.38 6.95 10.66
C ASN A 125 -8.44 6.07 11.38
N PRO A 126 -9.57 5.78 10.71
CA PRO A 126 -10.62 4.94 11.28
C PRO A 126 -10.13 3.50 11.43
N ASN A 127 -10.88 2.66 12.15
CA ASN A 127 -10.63 1.22 12.10
C ASN A 127 -10.66 0.73 10.65
N HIS A 128 -9.61 0.06 10.21
CA HIS A 128 -9.44 -0.41 8.84
C HIS A 128 -8.51 -1.63 8.80
N ALA A 129 -8.62 -2.39 7.72
CA ALA A 129 -7.65 -3.44 7.37
C ALA A 129 -7.02 -3.20 6.00
N ILE A 130 -7.45 -2.13 5.32
CA ILE A 130 -7.15 -1.81 3.94
C ILE A 130 -6.77 -0.35 3.86
N GLU A 131 -5.66 -0.10 3.20
CA GLU A 131 -5.22 1.23 2.80
C GLU A 131 -5.04 1.24 1.28
N PHE A 132 -5.18 2.41 0.68
CA PHE A 132 -4.62 2.67 -0.64
C PHE A 132 -3.26 3.33 -0.44
N HIS A 133 -2.24 2.49 -0.28
CA HIS A 133 -0.86 2.90 -0.06
C HIS A 133 0.09 2.14 -1.01
N PRO A 134 0.79 2.83 -1.92
CA PRO A 134 0.70 4.27 -2.15
C PRO A 134 -0.63 4.63 -2.81
N LEU A 135 -1.16 5.80 -2.47
CA LEU A 135 -2.16 6.47 -3.28
C LEU A 135 -1.46 7.04 -4.52
N THR A 136 -1.87 6.61 -5.72
CA THR A 136 -1.31 7.07 -6.99
C THR A 136 -2.16 8.14 -7.66
N GLY A 137 -3.42 8.28 -7.25
CA GLY A 137 -4.27 9.35 -7.70
C GLY A 137 -5.61 9.42 -6.96
N LEU A 138 -6.27 10.56 -7.11
CA LEU A 138 -7.59 10.82 -6.57
C LEU A 138 -8.39 11.60 -7.61
N ARG A 139 -9.62 11.17 -7.86
CA ARG A 139 -10.54 11.87 -8.76
C ARG A 139 -11.73 12.38 -7.99
N ASP A 140 -12.07 13.62 -8.24
CA ASP A 140 -13.17 14.28 -7.58
C ASP A 140 -14.01 15.03 -8.60
N GLY A 141 -15.17 14.47 -8.95
CA GLY A 141 -15.95 14.96 -10.08
C GLY A 141 -15.12 14.99 -11.39
N GLY A 142 -14.83 16.20 -11.88
CA GLY A 142 -14.00 16.42 -13.08
C GLY A 142 -12.52 16.70 -12.78
N ASP A 143 -12.15 16.88 -11.52
CA ASP A 143 -10.78 17.16 -11.10
C ASP A 143 -10.01 15.85 -10.89
N GLU A 144 -8.76 15.80 -11.35
CA GLU A 144 -7.86 14.65 -11.21
C GLU A 144 -6.54 15.09 -10.58
N TYR A 145 -6.17 14.42 -9.49
CA TYR A 145 -4.92 14.60 -8.78
C TYR A 145 -4.04 13.37 -9.03
N ASP A 146 -2.91 13.55 -9.71
CA ASP A 146 -1.94 12.49 -10.02
C ASP A 146 -0.79 12.52 -9.01
N PHE A 147 -0.70 11.47 -8.20
CA PHE A 147 0.33 11.28 -7.18
C PHE A 147 1.41 10.27 -7.60
N SER A 148 1.38 9.74 -8.83
CA SER A 148 2.30 8.70 -9.28
C SER A 148 3.78 9.11 -9.14
N ALA A 149 4.09 10.37 -9.42
CA ALA A 149 5.44 10.93 -9.25
C ALA A 149 5.92 10.98 -7.80
N LEU A 150 5.01 10.90 -6.82
CA LEU A 150 5.34 10.85 -5.39
C LEU A 150 5.68 9.43 -4.91
N VAL A 151 5.46 8.40 -5.74
CA VAL A 151 5.75 7.02 -5.37
C VAL A 151 7.24 6.73 -5.53
N SER A 152 7.99 7.00 -4.48
CA SER A 152 9.44 6.83 -4.42
C SER A 152 9.90 6.54 -2.99
N ALA A 153 11.06 5.91 -2.86
CA ALA A 153 11.75 5.80 -1.57
C ALA A 153 12.17 7.17 -1.02
N GLY A 154 12.51 8.11 -1.91
CA GLY A 154 12.96 9.46 -1.55
C GLY A 154 14.13 9.44 -0.54
N ASP A 155 14.14 10.44 0.35
CA ASP A 155 15.11 10.55 1.44
C ASP A 155 14.78 9.62 2.64
N PHE A 156 13.67 8.87 2.57
CA PHE A 156 13.20 8.05 3.67
C PHE A 156 13.93 6.71 3.72
N LYS A 157 14.50 6.39 4.89
CA LYS A 157 15.32 5.19 5.09
C LYS A 157 14.58 4.05 5.79
N GLY A 158 13.27 4.19 5.97
CA GLY A 158 12.42 3.28 6.73
C GLY A 158 12.42 3.60 8.23
N HIS A 159 11.33 3.26 8.91
CA HIS A 159 11.19 3.41 10.37
C HIS A 159 11.54 2.10 11.12
N VAL A 160 11.46 0.97 10.41
CA VAL A 160 11.66 -0.36 11.01
C VAL A 160 13.14 -0.73 11.08
N GLY A 161 13.61 -0.99 12.30
CA GLY A 161 14.92 -1.58 12.53
C GLY A 161 15.07 -2.97 11.88
N THR A 162 16.29 -3.32 11.48
CA THR A 162 16.63 -4.54 10.70
C THR A 162 16.15 -5.87 11.30
N ALA A 163 15.82 -5.91 12.59
CA ALA A 163 15.34 -7.13 13.27
C ALA A 163 13.86 -7.49 13.00
N THR A 164 13.00 -6.51 12.68
CA THR A 164 11.54 -6.74 12.59
C THR A 164 11.15 -7.33 11.22
N GLY A 165 11.72 -6.83 10.12
CA GLY A 165 11.47 -7.32 8.75
C GLY A 165 11.64 -8.84 8.58
N PRO A 166 12.81 -9.41 8.97
CA PRO A 166 13.02 -10.87 8.99
C PRO A 166 11.99 -11.63 9.84
N SER A 167 11.61 -11.08 11.00
CA SER A 167 10.63 -11.71 11.90
C SER A 167 9.25 -11.79 11.25
N ILE A 168 8.82 -10.74 10.55
CA ILE A 168 7.55 -10.69 9.82
C ILE A 168 7.53 -11.76 8.72
N LEU A 169 8.58 -11.79 7.90
CA LEU A 169 8.71 -12.73 6.78
C LEU A 169 8.67 -14.20 7.23
N ARG A 170 9.24 -14.50 8.41
CA ARG A 170 9.31 -15.87 8.93
C ARG A 170 8.12 -16.31 9.77
N LYS A 171 7.53 -15.38 10.54
CA LYS A 171 6.54 -15.73 11.57
C LYS A 171 5.10 -15.45 11.15
N THR A 172 4.90 -14.67 10.08
CA THR A 172 3.54 -14.37 9.62
C THR A 172 2.84 -15.64 9.17
N ARG A 173 1.70 -15.93 9.81
CA ARG A 173 0.78 -17.00 9.43
C ARG A 173 -0.59 -16.40 9.18
N VAL A 174 -1.20 -16.81 8.08
CA VAL A 174 -2.53 -16.34 7.69
C VAL A 174 -3.41 -17.55 7.38
N LYS A 175 -4.63 -17.52 7.91
CA LYS A 175 -5.69 -18.44 7.53
C LYS A 175 -6.84 -17.67 6.91
N VAL A 176 -7.47 -18.24 5.89
CA VAL A 176 -8.68 -17.69 5.29
C VAL A 176 -9.83 -18.67 5.31
N LYS A 177 -11.04 -18.14 5.44
CA LYS A 177 -12.29 -18.86 5.28
C LYS A 177 -13.19 -18.04 4.35
N ASN A 178 -13.69 -18.65 3.27
CA ASN A 178 -14.65 -18.01 2.38
C ASN A 178 -16.07 -18.47 2.72
N ASP A 179 -16.89 -17.54 3.20
CA ASP A 179 -18.29 -17.74 3.52
C ASP A 179 -19.14 -16.89 2.56
N ALA A 180 -19.70 -17.54 1.53
CA ALA A 180 -20.63 -16.92 0.57
C ALA A 180 -20.13 -15.59 -0.03
N GLY A 181 -18.85 -15.52 -0.42
CA GLY A 181 -18.27 -14.34 -1.05
C GLY A 181 -17.68 -13.32 -0.07
N THR A 182 -17.67 -13.62 1.23
CA THR A 182 -16.92 -12.86 2.24
C THR A 182 -15.74 -13.68 2.73
N VAL A 183 -14.52 -13.14 2.61
CA VAL A 183 -13.30 -13.80 3.05
C VAL A 183 -12.94 -13.30 4.45
N THR A 184 -13.04 -14.20 5.43
CA THR A 184 -12.57 -13.95 6.79
C THR A 184 -11.08 -14.28 6.86
N VAL A 185 -10.28 -13.31 7.32
CA VAL A 185 -8.82 -13.41 7.43
C VAL A 185 -8.40 -13.45 8.90
N SER A 186 -7.76 -14.54 9.29
CA SER A 186 -7.09 -14.70 10.58
C SER A 186 -5.60 -14.48 10.39
N PHE A 187 -5.03 -13.51 11.09
CA PHE A 187 -3.65 -13.08 10.95
C PHE A 187 -2.87 -13.26 12.25
N PHE A 188 -1.66 -13.81 12.14
CA PHE A 188 -0.70 -13.95 13.23
C PHE A 188 0.68 -13.51 12.73
N GLY A 189 1.08 -12.26 12.95
CA GLY A 189 2.37 -11.74 12.46
C GLY A 189 3.02 -10.66 13.33
N GLY A 190 2.42 -10.29 14.46
CA GLY A 190 2.85 -9.17 15.32
C GLY A 190 2.31 -7.82 14.85
N GLN A 191 2.62 -6.75 15.60
CA GLN A 191 2.46 -5.36 15.16
C GLN A 191 3.68 -4.98 14.31
N ILE A 192 3.45 -4.17 13.27
CA ILE A 192 4.46 -3.68 12.35
C ILE A 192 4.42 -2.15 12.38
N GLU A 193 5.58 -1.52 12.17
CA GLU A 193 5.70 -0.13 11.73
C GLU A 193 5.97 -0.11 10.21
N ASN A 194 5.56 0.94 9.52
CA ASN A 194 5.19 0.89 8.10
C ASN A 194 6.29 0.41 7.14
N PHE A 195 7.49 0.99 7.13
CA PHE A 195 8.48 0.71 6.07
C PHE A 195 9.80 0.15 6.56
N THR A 196 10.44 -0.65 5.72
CA THR A 196 11.82 -1.12 5.91
C THR A 196 12.56 -1.18 4.57
N THR A 197 13.88 -1.30 4.61
CA THR A 197 14.69 -1.59 3.41
C THR A 197 15.07 -3.06 3.42
N LEU A 198 14.85 -3.75 2.30
CA LEU A 198 15.27 -5.14 2.11
C LEU A 198 16.11 -5.28 0.85
N ASP A 199 17.12 -6.15 0.93
CA ASP A 199 17.79 -6.68 -0.25
C ASP A 199 16.94 -7.83 -0.84
N LEU A 200 16.73 -7.77 -2.15
CA LEU A 200 15.84 -8.65 -2.87
C LEU A 200 16.58 -9.26 -4.06
N GLU A 201 16.36 -10.55 -4.28
CA GLU A 201 16.71 -11.24 -5.52
C GLU A 201 15.42 -11.56 -6.29
N VAL A 202 15.18 -10.83 -7.37
CA VAL A 202 14.00 -10.97 -8.23
C VAL A 202 14.23 -12.10 -9.23
N ASP A 203 13.27 -13.01 -9.38
CA ASP A 203 13.28 -13.99 -10.48
C ASP A 203 12.81 -13.28 -11.77
N PRO A 204 13.71 -13.03 -12.75
CA PRO A 204 13.36 -12.29 -13.95
C PRO A 204 12.27 -12.97 -14.79
N SER A 205 12.18 -14.30 -14.73
CA SER A 205 11.19 -15.09 -15.47
C SER A 205 9.78 -14.94 -14.89
N SER A 206 9.67 -14.52 -13.63
CA SER A 206 8.40 -14.32 -12.93
C SER A 206 7.81 -12.92 -13.12
N VAL A 207 8.53 -12.00 -13.78
CA VAL A 207 8.09 -10.61 -13.93
C VAL A 207 6.99 -10.51 -15.00
N VAL A 208 5.78 -10.21 -14.55
CA VAL A 208 4.57 -10.10 -15.39
C VAL A 208 3.96 -8.72 -15.24
N GLY A 209 3.63 -8.08 -16.36
CA GLY A 209 2.89 -6.82 -16.35
C GLY A 209 1.40 -7.06 -16.10
N ASP A 210 0.74 -6.15 -15.39
CA ASP A 210 -0.72 -6.22 -15.13
C ASP A 210 -1.60 -5.68 -16.28
N GLY A 211 -0.98 -5.35 -17.42
CA GLY A 211 -1.64 -4.74 -18.57
C GLY A 211 -1.91 -3.23 -18.43
N ARG A 212 -1.54 -2.62 -17.30
CA ARG A 212 -1.71 -1.18 -17.01
C ARG A 212 -0.39 -0.48 -16.67
N GLY A 213 0.74 -1.12 -16.97
CA GLY A 213 2.09 -0.58 -16.80
C GLY A 213 2.75 -0.90 -15.45
N SER A 214 2.04 -1.52 -14.51
CA SER A 214 2.60 -2.01 -13.25
C SER A 214 3.15 -3.43 -13.42
N PHE A 215 4.03 -3.86 -12.51
CA PHE A 215 4.58 -5.22 -12.53
C PHE A 215 4.27 -6.00 -11.26
N ARG A 216 4.13 -7.32 -11.44
CA ARG A 216 4.18 -8.34 -10.39
C ARG A 216 5.42 -9.19 -10.61
N ALA A 217 6.06 -9.61 -9.52
CA ALA A 217 7.20 -10.51 -9.59
C ALA A 217 7.24 -11.44 -8.36
N SER A 218 8.02 -12.51 -8.46
CA SER A 218 8.41 -13.37 -7.36
C SER A 218 9.93 -13.35 -7.20
N GLY A 219 10.41 -13.75 -6.03
CA GLY A 219 11.83 -13.79 -5.74
C GLY A 219 12.08 -14.09 -4.28
N ASN A 220 13.23 -13.67 -3.78
CA ASN A 220 13.64 -13.87 -2.40
C ASN A 220 14.01 -12.54 -1.75
N ALA A 221 13.56 -12.33 -0.51
CA ALA A 221 14.19 -11.38 0.40
C ALA A 221 15.44 -12.03 1.00
N LEU A 222 16.58 -11.34 0.86
CA LEU A 222 17.87 -11.74 1.39
C LEU A 222 18.02 -11.12 2.78
N LEU A 223 18.20 -11.95 3.80
CA LEU A 223 18.28 -11.52 5.19
C LEU A 223 19.73 -11.52 5.67
N ASP A 224 20.04 -10.66 6.65
CA ASP A 224 21.40 -10.47 7.18
C ASP A 224 22.05 -11.76 7.71
N ASP A 225 21.24 -12.72 8.16
CA ASP A 225 21.72 -14.03 8.63
C ASP A 225 22.01 -15.03 7.50
N GLY A 226 21.99 -14.57 6.25
CA GLY A 226 22.24 -15.37 5.04
C GLY A 226 21.03 -16.17 4.54
N THR A 227 19.88 -16.07 5.21
CA THR A 227 18.67 -16.79 4.79
C THR A 227 17.97 -16.06 3.64
N ALA A 228 17.45 -16.83 2.68
CA ALA A 228 16.55 -16.33 1.65
C ALA A 228 15.09 -16.71 1.99
N VAL A 229 14.17 -15.75 1.98
CA VAL A 229 12.73 -15.99 2.16
C VAL A 229 11.98 -15.66 0.89
N ALA A 230 11.22 -16.61 0.37
CA ALA A 230 10.41 -16.42 -0.83
C ALA A 230 9.33 -15.35 -0.61
N VAL A 231 9.25 -14.38 -1.51
CA VAL A 231 8.32 -13.25 -1.45
C VAL A 231 7.66 -13.00 -2.79
N ARG A 232 6.46 -12.42 -2.74
CA ARG A 232 5.79 -11.79 -3.88
C ARG A 232 6.07 -10.29 -3.85
N MET A 233 6.18 -9.67 -5.01
CA MET A 233 6.53 -8.26 -5.16
C MET A 233 5.59 -7.58 -6.15
N VAL A 234 5.26 -6.30 -5.88
CA VAL A 234 4.51 -5.44 -6.80
C VAL A 234 5.14 -4.06 -6.90
N THR A 235 5.07 -3.46 -8.08
CA THR A 235 5.49 -2.07 -8.33
C THR A 235 4.37 -1.30 -8.98
N ALA A 236 4.10 -0.08 -8.52
CA ALA A 236 3.12 0.80 -9.13
C ALA A 236 3.68 1.48 -10.38
N ALA A 237 2.92 1.51 -11.47
CA ALA A 237 3.26 2.26 -12.68
C ALA A 237 3.66 3.71 -12.36
N GLY A 238 4.72 4.20 -13.00
CA GLY A 238 5.26 5.54 -12.79
C GLY A 238 6.25 5.67 -11.62
N SER A 239 6.44 4.62 -10.80
CA SER A 239 7.43 4.65 -9.71
C SER A 239 8.83 4.26 -10.18
N GLN A 240 9.85 4.71 -9.43
CA GLN A 240 11.25 4.34 -9.66
C GLN A 240 11.46 2.82 -9.61
N ALA A 241 10.79 2.12 -8.68
CA ALA A 241 10.86 0.67 -8.57
C ALA A 241 10.30 -0.02 -9.82
N ASN A 242 9.24 0.53 -10.43
CA ASN A 242 8.63 -0.04 -11.62
C ASN A 242 9.59 -0.02 -12.82
N ASP A 243 10.36 1.05 -12.97
CA ASP A 243 11.40 1.16 -14.00
C ASP A 243 12.53 0.13 -13.78
N VAL A 244 12.94 -0.07 -12.53
CA VAL A 244 13.94 -1.08 -12.16
C VAL A 244 13.44 -2.49 -12.49
N ILE A 245 12.23 -2.86 -12.05
CA ILE A 245 11.65 -4.18 -12.34
C ILE A 245 11.44 -4.39 -13.85
N GLY A 246 11.02 -3.35 -14.56
CA GLY A 246 10.93 -3.37 -16.03
C GLY A 246 12.27 -3.69 -16.70
N ARG A 247 13.37 -3.12 -16.20
CA ARG A 247 14.73 -3.43 -16.69
C ARG A 247 15.17 -4.85 -16.36
N ILE A 248 14.85 -5.37 -15.17
CA ILE A 248 15.18 -6.76 -14.78
C ILE A 248 14.50 -7.76 -15.73
N ARG A 249 13.24 -7.50 -16.10
CA ARG A 249 12.52 -8.31 -17.08
C ARG A 249 13.26 -8.38 -18.42
N SER A 250 13.88 -7.29 -18.85
CA SER A 250 14.61 -7.20 -20.13
C SER A 250 16.09 -7.62 -20.03
N ASN A 251 16.68 -7.55 -18.84
CA ASN A 251 18.08 -7.89 -18.58
C ASN A 251 18.22 -8.68 -17.27
N PRO A 252 18.23 -10.03 -17.34
CA PRO A 252 18.30 -10.91 -16.17
C PRO A 252 19.54 -10.75 -15.29
N SER A 253 20.61 -10.10 -15.77
CA SER A 253 21.86 -9.96 -15.00
C SER A 253 21.76 -8.98 -13.82
N ALA A 254 20.67 -8.21 -13.71
CA ALA A 254 20.45 -7.19 -12.69
C ALA A 254 19.36 -7.58 -11.67
N SER A 255 19.21 -8.88 -11.37
CA SER A 255 18.12 -9.40 -10.52
C SER A 255 18.19 -8.98 -9.05
N ARG A 256 19.34 -8.50 -8.57
CA ARG A 256 19.52 -8.09 -7.17
C ARG A 256 19.31 -6.59 -7.01
N ILE A 257 18.43 -6.22 -6.09
CA ILE A 257 18.08 -4.83 -5.79
C ILE A 257 17.99 -4.63 -4.27
N SER A 258 18.28 -3.43 -3.82
CA SER A 258 17.87 -2.97 -2.49
C SER A 258 16.69 -2.02 -2.67
N SER A 259 15.64 -2.18 -1.88
CA SER A 259 14.44 -1.35 -2.00
C SER A 259 13.86 -1.02 -0.64
N LEU A 260 13.40 0.22 -0.48
CA LEU A 260 12.36 0.54 0.49
C LEU A 260 11.11 -0.24 0.11
N ILE A 261 10.51 -0.91 1.09
CA ILE A 261 9.32 -1.73 0.92
C ILE A 261 8.27 -1.43 1.98
N LEU A 262 7.03 -1.78 1.64
CA LEU A 262 5.92 -1.87 2.57
C LEU A 262 5.34 -3.28 2.54
N PHE A 263 5.09 -3.85 3.71
CA PHE A 263 4.45 -5.15 3.85
C PHE A 263 2.96 -5.06 3.58
N SER A 264 2.44 -6.04 2.84
CA SER A 264 1.02 -6.27 2.61
C SER A 264 0.74 -7.76 2.59
N LEU A 265 -0.48 -8.17 2.91
CA LEU A 265 -0.95 -9.49 2.47
C LEU A 265 -1.18 -9.48 0.96
N SER A 266 -0.87 -10.59 0.30
CA SER A 266 -1.02 -10.75 -1.15
C SER A 266 -2.49 -11.00 -1.50
N PRO A 267 -3.16 -10.12 -2.27
CA PRO A 267 -4.54 -10.36 -2.69
C PRO A 267 -4.71 -11.69 -3.43
N GLN A 268 -3.75 -12.04 -4.30
CA GLN A 268 -3.76 -13.29 -5.06
C GLN A 268 -3.67 -14.52 -4.14
N ALA A 269 -2.78 -14.50 -3.15
CA ALA A 269 -2.64 -15.61 -2.20
C ALA A 269 -3.92 -15.84 -1.39
N LEU A 270 -4.52 -14.74 -0.92
CA LEU A 270 -5.77 -14.78 -0.18
C LEU A 270 -6.91 -15.31 -1.08
N LEU A 271 -6.98 -14.87 -2.34
CA LEU A 271 -7.97 -15.31 -3.31
C LEU A 271 -7.83 -16.82 -3.62
N ASP A 272 -6.61 -17.27 -3.90
CA ASP A 272 -6.32 -18.68 -4.20
C ASP A 272 -6.72 -19.60 -3.05
N ALA A 273 -6.43 -19.16 -1.82
CA ALA A 273 -6.81 -19.90 -0.63
C ALA A 273 -8.33 -19.82 -0.36
N ALA A 274 -8.95 -18.65 -0.53
CA ALA A 274 -10.40 -18.49 -0.40
C ALA A 274 -11.19 -19.38 -1.36
N ASN A 275 -10.69 -19.58 -2.58
CA ASN A 275 -11.29 -20.48 -3.57
C ASN A 275 -11.18 -21.96 -3.19
N LYS A 276 -10.17 -22.33 -2.39
CA LYS A 276 -9.94 -23.69 -1.90
C LYS A 276 -10.60 -23.98 -0.55
N SER A 277 -10.98 -22.93 0.19
CA SER A 277 -11.48 -23.02 1.56
C SER A 277 -12.71 -23.92 1.72
N GLN A 278 -13.63 -23.93 0.74
CA GLN A 278 -14.90 -24.67 0.81
C GLN A 278 -15.66 -24.45 2.13
N GLY A 279 -15.60 -23.24 2.69
CA GLY A 279 -16.21 -22.89 3.98
C GLY A 279 -15.41 -23.33 5.21
N ASN A 280 -14.22 -23.91 5.06
CA ASN A 280 -13.32 -24.27 6.17
C ASN A 280 -12.10 -23.34 6.22
N PRO A 281 -11.60 -22.97 7.41
CA PRO A 281 -10.35 -22.23 7.51
C PRO A 281 -9.18 -23.02 6.93
N ILE A 282 -8.44 -22.43 5.99
CA ILE A 282 -7.23 -23.02 5.43
C ILE A 282 -6.05 -22.06 5.56
N ASP A 283 -4.84 -22.61 5.66
CA ASP A 283 -3.61 -21.83 5.65
C ASP A 283 -3.34 -21.23 4.26
N VAL A 284 -2.85 -19.99 4.25
CA VAL A 284 -2.46 -19.28 3.03
C VAL A 284 -0.97 -19.52 2.78
N ASP A 285 -0.65 -20.07 1.62
CA ASP A 285 0.74 -20.22 1.20
C ASP A 285 1.35 -18.87 0.75
N ARG A 286 2.52 -18.55 1.32
CA ARG A 286 3.28 -17.31 1.10
C ARG A 286 2.40 -16.05 1.18
N PRO A 287 1.79 -15.76 2.34
CA PRO A 287 0.76 -14.73 2.44
C PRO A 287 1.27 -13.31 2.21
N ILE A 288 2.57 -13.07 2.27
CA ILE A 288 3.19 -11.75 2.15
C ILE A 288 3.40 -11.34 0.69
N GLN A 289 3.09 -10.08 0.40
CA GLN A 289 3.49 -9.33 -0.78
C GLN A 289 4.23 -8.06 -0.32
N LEU A 290 5.32 -7.74 -1.01
CA LEU A 290 6.07 -6.51 -0.81
C LEU A 290 5.65 -5.48 -1.88
N ILE A 291 5.30 -4.28 -1.45
CA ILE A 291 5.12 -3.13 -2.34
C ILE A 291 6.48 -2.41 -2.38
N LEU A 292 7.06 -2.25 -3.57
CA LEU A 292 8.40 -1.69 -3.74
C LEU A 292 8.35 -0.22 -4.15
N TYR A 293 9.19 0.60 -3.52
CA TYR A 293 9.28 2.05 -3.78
C TYR A 293 10.59 2.49 -4.43
N GLY A 294 11.61 1.64 -4.47
CA GLY A 294 12.90 1.93 -5.06
C GLY A 294 14.00 1.95 -4.01
N ALA A 295 15.23 2.19 -4.45
CA ALA A 295 16.36 2.27 -3.53
C ALA A 295 16.30 3.59 -2.73
N PRO A 296 16.52 3.57 -1.40
CA PRO A 296 16.70 4.80 -0.64
C PRO A 296 17.89 5.62 -1.19
N GLU A 297 17.76 6.94 -1.24
CA GLU A 297 18.84 7.85 -1.68
C GLU A 297 19.86 8.20 -0.57
#